data_AF-A0A3D5FS83-F1
#
_entry.id   AF-A0A3D5FS83-F1
#
_cell.length_a   1.000
_cell.length_b   1.000
_cell.length_c   1.000
_cell.angle_alpha   90.00
_cell.angle_beta   90.00
_cell.angle_gamma   90.00
#
_symmetry.space_group_name_H-M   'P 1'
#
loop_
_entity.id
_entity.type
_entity.pdbx_description
1 polymer ?
#
loop_
_entity_poly.entity_id
_entity_poly.type
_entity_poly.pdbx_seq_one_letter_code
_entity_poly.pdbx_strand_id
1 'polypeptide(L)' 'MGREGLEGVDRFRHEPIDLQDHPGPEIPAFSCTPEEMISQMKPVAGQPQTFRFGNTTLIPFYKLRNDRYSIYWEFEP' A
#
# COMPACT_ATOMS: atom_id res chain seq x y z
N MET A 1 18.58 -2.09 -35.40
CA MET A 1 18.16 -3.48 -35.13
C MET A 1 18.07 -3.67 -33.63
N GLY A 2 17.03 -4.33 -33.12
CA GLY A 2 16.83 -4.49 -31.67
C GLY A 2 15.35 -4.55 -31.27
N ARG A 3 14.53 -5.30 -32.02
CA ARG A 3 13.13 -5.60 -31.67
C ARG A 3 12.85 -7.10 -31.53
N GLU A 4 13.90 -7.91 -31.50
CA GLU A 4 13.77 -9.37 -31.46
C GLU A 4 13.73 -9.81 -29.99
N GLY A 5 12.57 -10.29 -29.53
CA GLY A 5 12.37 -10.83 -28.18
C GLY A 5 11.18 -10.27 -27.39
N LEU A 6 10.41 -9.32 -27.94
CA LEU A 6 9.16 -8.83 -27.32
C LEU A 6 7.90 -9.54 -27.83
N GLU A 7 8.06 -10.55 -28.69
CA GLU A 7 6.94 -11.32 -29.21
C GLU A 7 6.58 -12.41 -28.19
N GLY A 8 5.64 -12.08 -27.29
CA GLY A 8 4.98 -13.08 -26.44
C GLY A 8 4.93 -12.78 -24.94
N VAL A 9 5.36 -11.60 -24.47
CA VAL A 9 5.25 -11.24 -23.05
C VAL A 9 3.99 -10.39 -22.81
N ASP A 10 2.82 -10.99 -23.03
CA ASP A 10 1.54 -10.50 -22.49
C ASP A 10 1.44 -10.88 -20.99
N ARG A 11 2.48 -10.57 -20.19
CA ARG A 11 2.56 -10.99 -18.76
C ARG A 11 1.99 -9.97 -17.77
N PHE A 12 1.37 -8.91 -18.26
CA PHE A 12 0.71 -7.91 -17.42
C PHE A 12 -0.72 -7.61 -17.90
N ARG A 13 -1.41 -8.61 -18.45
CA ARG A 13 -2.86 -8.53 -18.50
C ARG A 13 -3.38 -8.82 -17.10
N HIS A 14 -3.45 -7.79 -16.27
CA HIS A 14 -4.37 -7.79 -15.15
C HIS A 14 -5.76 -7.91 -15.75
N GLU A 15 -6.32 -9.12 -15.79
CA GLU A 15 -7.77 -9.24 -15.85
C GLU A 15 -8.31 -8.40 -14.71
N PRO A 16 -9.11 -7.34 -14.98
CA PRO A 16 -9.72 -6.59 -13.92
C PRO A 16 -10.56 -7.60 -13.13
N ILE A 17 -10.15 -7.86 -11.89
CA ILE A 17 -10.97 -8.59 -10.94
C ILE A 17 -12.28 -7.80 -10.89
N ASP A 18 -13.37 -8.44 -11.29
CA ASP A 18 -14.69 -7.85 -11.24
C ASP A 18 -15.04 -7.64 -9.76
N LEU A 19 -14.74 -6.44 -9.27
CA LEU A 19 -14.96 -5.99 -7.89
C LEU A 19 -16.42 -5.53 -7.69
N GLN A 20 -17.32 -5.74 -8.67
CA GLN A 20 -18.66 -5.15 -8.64
C GLN A 20 -19.58 -5.74 -7.57
N ASP A 21 -19.33 -6.99 -7.14
CA ASP A 21 -20.28 -7.71 -6.27
C ASP A 21 -19.86 -7.77 -4.80
N HIS A 22 -18.72 -7.21 -4.42
CA HIS A 22 -18.28 -7.18 -3.02
C HIS A 22 -18.01 -5.74 -2.59
N PRO A 23 -18.58 -5.25 -1.47
CA PRO A 23 -18.11 -3.99 -0.90
C PRO A 23 -16.61 -4.14 -0.73
N GLY A 24 -15.85 -3.24 -1.39
CA GLY A 24 -14.41 -3.21 -1.26
C GLY A 24 -14.03 -3.22 0.22
N PRO A 25 -12.93 -3.88 0.62
CA PRO A 25 -12.50 -3.86 2.01
C PRO A 25 -12.44 -2.41 2.49
N GLU A 26 -12.98 -2.10 3.67
CA GLU A 26 -12.85 -0.77 4.26
C GLU A 26 -11.35 -0.47 4.42
N ILE A 27 -10.81 0.33 3.50
CA ILE A 27 -9.43 0.79 3.54
C ILE A 27 -9.40 1.95 4.54
N PRO A 28 -8.51 1.92 5.54
CA PRO A 28 -8.36 3.05 6.44
C PRO A 28 -7.95 4.30 5.63
N ALA A 29 -8.80 5.31 5.63
CA ALA A 29 -8.48 6.64 5.15
C ALA A 29 -7.85 7.45 6.30
N PHE A 30 -6.86 8.28 5.96
CA PHE A 30 -6.27 9.21 6.92
C PHE A 30 -6.94 10.58 6.79
N SER A 31 -7.68 10.99 7.81
CA SER A 31 -8.31 12.33 7.91
C SER A 31 -7.30 13.37 8.40
N CYS A 32 -6.13 13.44 7.76
CA CYS A 32 -5.09 14.44 8.05
C CYS A 32 -4.29 14.73 6.79
N THR A 33 -3.56 15.84 6.75
CA THR A 33 -2.64 16.09 5.64
C THR A 33 -1.42 15.14 5.70
N PRO A 34 -0.73 14.90 4.58
CA PRO A 34 0.52 14.13 4.57
C PRO A 34 1.59 14.71 5.52
N GLU A 35 1.63 16.03 5.64
CA GLU A 35 2.58 16.76 6.49
C GLU A 35 2.30 16.49 7.98
N GLU A 36 1.03 16.54 8.38
CA GLU A 36 0.59 16.19 9.74
C GLU A 36 0.85 14.72 10.05
N MET A 37 0.63 13.82 9.09
CA MET A 37 0.91 12.40 9.24
C MET A 37 2.40 12.17 9.54
N ILE A 38 3.28 12.74 8.73
CA ILE A 38 4.74 12.62 8.89
C ILE A 38 5.20 13.22 10.22
N SER A 39 4.64 14.36 10.62
CA SER A 39 4.98 15.04 11.89
C SER A 39 4.60 14.21 13.13
N GLN A 40 3.48 13.49 13.07
CA GLN A 40 2.96 12.70 14.19
C GLN A 40 3.49 11.25 14.21
N MET A 41 4.04 10.76 13.10
CA MET A 41 4.64 9.43 13.01
C MET A 41 5.82 9.27 13.96
N LYS A 42 5.78 8.23 14.80
CA LYS A 42 6.84 7.93 15.76
C LYS A 42 7.54 6.63 15.41
N PRO A 43 8.89 6.57 15.41
CA PRO A 43 9.60 5.31 15.23
C PRO A 43 9.33 4.37 16.42
N VAL A 44 9.30 3.06 16.15
CA VAL A 44 9.14 2.04 17.17
C VAL A 44 10.51 1.54 17.62
N ALA A 45 10.84 1.72 18.90
CA ALA A 45 12.13 1.30 19.45
C ALA A 45 12.39 -0.20 19.25
N GLY A 46 13.61 -0.54 18.80
CA GLY A 46 13.99 -1.92 18.50
C GLY A 46 13.42 -2.51 17.22
N GLN A 47 12.61 -1.75 16.46
CA GLN A 47 12.01 -2.21 15.20
C GLN A 47 12.44 -1.29 14.04
N PRO A 48 13.49 -1.65 13.29
CA PRO A 48 13.97 -0.80 12.20
C PRO A 48 12.88 -0.63 11.14
N GLN A 49 12.77 0.60 10.64
CA GLN A 49 11.81 1.01 9.60
C GLN A 49 10.34 0.73 9.97
N THR A 50 10.03 0.73 11.27
CA THR A 50 8.67 0.56 11.78
C THR A 50 8.21 1.83 12.48
N PHE A 51 7.01 2.28 12.14
CA PHE A 51 6.46 3.54 12.62
C PHE A 51 5.07 3.34 13.21
N ARG A 52 4.71 4.16 14.18
CA ARG A 52 3.37 4.22 14.76
C ARG A 52 2.75 5.58 14.45
N PHE A 53 1.52 5.55 13.95
CA PHE A 53 0.69 6.72 13.69
C PHE A 53 -0.72 6.45 14.20
N GLY A 54 -1.17 7.21 15.21
CA GLY A 54 -2.38 6.88 15.96
C GLY A 54 -2.34 5.45 16.51
N ASN A 55 -3.36 4.65 16.16
CA ASN A 55 -3.44 3.23 16.50
C ASN A 55 -2.86 2.30 15.41
N THR A 56 -2.39 2.86 14.30
CA THR A 56 -1.87 2.11 13.15
C THR A 56 -0.36 1.92 13.28
N THR A 57 0.11 0.71 12.97
CA THR A 57 1.55 0.39 12.90
C THR A 57 1.92 0.15 11.44
N LEU A 58 2.85 0.97 10.95
CA LEU A 58 3.40 0.89 9.60
C LEU A 58 4.69 0.09 9.65
N ILE A 59 4.67 -1.08 9.02
CA ILE A 59 5.81 -1.99 8.92
C ILE A 59 6.35 -2.01 7.49
N PRO A 60 7.63 -2.37 7.30
CA PRO A 60 8.18 -2.55 5.97
C PRO A 60 7.40 -3.59 5.19
N PHE A 61 7.07 -3.28 3.92
CA PHE A 61 6.26 -4.14 3.07
C PHE A 61 6.77 -5.58 2.99
N TYR A 62 8.08 -5.79 2.92
CA TYR A 62 8.69 -7.12 2.86
C TYR A 62 8.48 -7.98 4.12
N LYS A 63 8.05 -7.37 5.25
CA LYS A 63 7.72 -8.08 6.49
C LYS A 63 6.24 -8.50 6.56
N LEU A 64 5.37 -7.91 5.74
CA LEU A 64 3.96 -8.32 5.65
C LEU A 64 3.88 -9.72 5.05
N ARG A 65 3.24 -10.63 5.76
CA ARG A 65 2.97 -12.00 5.31
C ARG A 65 1.51 -12.32 5.63
N ASN A 66 0.75 -12.66 4.60
CA ASN A 66 -0.58 -13.26 4.73
C ASN A 66 -1.68 -12.38 5.37
N ASP A 67 -1.47 -11.06 5.44
CA ASP A 67 -2.47 -10.08 5.89
C ASP A 67 -2.88 -9.14 4.75
N ARG A 68 -4.11 -8.62 4.79
CA ARG A 68 -4.54 -7.54 3.89
C ARG A 68 -3.78 -6.28 4.27
N TYR A 69 -3.24 -5.59 3.27
CA TYR A 69 -2.47 -4.37 3.46
C TYR A 69 -2.86 -3.31 2.45
N SER A 70 -2.51 -2.06 2.76
CA SER A 70 -2.68 -0.92 1.88
C SER A 70 -1.35 -0.18 1.79
N ILE A 71 -0.87 0.05 0.56
CA ILE A 71 0.41 0.74 0.28
C ILE A 71 0.16 2.21 -0.02
N TYR A 72 -0.90 2.50 -0.76
CA TYR A 72 -1.32 3.84 -1.13
C TYR A 72 -2.62 4.15 -0.40
N TRP A 73 -2.70 5.35 0.15
CA TRP A 73 -3.88 5.87 0.82
C TRP A 73 -4.29 7.17 0.15
N GLU A 74 -5.61 7.36 0.10
CA GLU A 74 -6.18 8.66 -0.19
C GLU A 74 -6.17 9.48 1.10
N PHE A 75 -5.78 10.74 0.98
CA PHE A 75 -5.92 11.73 2.02
C PHE A 75 -7.23 12.48 1.74
N GLU A 76 -8.12 12.54 2.73
CA GLU A 76 -9.28 13.41 2.62
C GLU A 76 -8.83 14.87 2.73
N PRO A 77 -9.33 15.77 1.86
CA PRO A 77 -8.92 17.17 1.81
C PRO A 77 -9.36 17.99 3.03
#